data_AF-A0A661BLV7-F1
#
_entry.id   AF-A0A661BLV7-F1
#
_cell.length_a   1.000
_cell.length_b   1.000
_cell.length_c   1.000
_cell.angle_alpha   90.00
_cell.angle_beta   90.00
_cell.angle_gamma   90.00
#
_symmetry.space_group_name_H-M   'P 1'
#
loop_
_entity.id
_entity.type
_entity.pdbx_description
1 polymer ?
#
loop_
_entity_poly.entity_id
_entity_poly.type
_entity_poly.pdbx_seq_one_letter_code
_entity_poly.pdbx_strand_id
1 'polypeptide(L)'
;MGFSIVIFEASFSALGFKRPTESKLMAGLAQGIVWLLGAWLVLRFGDLAVRGALGNAFAGDLRGNMFLLETLLFVIPLAILTIKSNRSNGALLLLAAVSMLLAGTVYRFNAFLIGFNASPGYTYFPSAGEIMVSVGIIAFEILLYILIVRRLPIMHAPSAA
;
A
#
# COMPACT_ATOMS: atom_id res chain seq x y z
N MET A 1 -2.31 2.47 -0.26
CA MET A 1 -2.19 2.12 -1.69
C MET A 1 -1.89 3.32 -2.58
N GLY A 2 -2.72 4.37 -2.65
CA GLY A 2 -2.41 5.56 -3.47
C GLY A 2 -1.10 6.25 -3.09
N PHE A 3 -0.95 6.69 -1.84
CA PHE A 3 0.31 7.31 -1.40
C PHE A 3 1.52 6.37 -1.46
N SER A 4 1.30 5.06 -1.28
CA SER A 4 2.38 4.07 -1.36
C SER A 4 2.88 3.87 -2.78
N ILE A 5 2.00 3.91 -3.80
CA ILE A 5 2.45 3.81 -5.19
C ILE A 5 3.26 5.03 -5.59
N VAL A 6 2.88 6.23 -5.14
CA VAL A 6 3.66 7.46 -5.38
C VAL A 6 5.08 7.35 -4.80
N ILE A 7 5.22 6.85 -3.56
CA ILE A 7 6.55 6.69 -2.97
C ILE A 7 7.36 5.60 -3.69
N PHE A 8 6.71 4.51 -4.07
CA PHE A 8 7.32 3.42 -4.81
C PHE A 8 7.83 3.88 -6.18
N GLU A 9 6.99 4.52 -6.98
CA GLU A 9 7.33 5.01 -8.32
C GLU A 9 8.40 6.09 -8.29
N ALA A 10 8.33 7.03 -7.34
CA ALA A 10 9.36 8.05 -7.20
C ALA A 10 10.71 7.46 -6.78
N SER A 11 10.72 6.41 -5.95
CA SER A 11 11.95 5.68 -5.58
C SER A 11 12.56 4.95 -6.78
N PHE A 12 11.74 4.25 -7.57
CA PHE A 12 12.20 3.55 -8.78
C PHE A 12 12.58 4.52 -9.91
N SER A 13 11.87 5.64 -10.06
CA SER A 13 12.18 6.67 -11.05
C SER A 13 13.50 7.37 -10.73
N ALA A 14 13.77 7.66 -9.45
CA ALA A 14 15.07 8.22 -9.04
C ALA A 14 16.23 7.28 -9.41
N LEU A 15 16.08 5.97 -9.17
CA LEU A 15 17.05 4.95 -9.56
C LEU A 15 17.18 4.83 -11.09
N GLY A 16 16.06 4.70 -11.80
CA GLY A 16 16.03 4.47 -13.25
C GLY A 16 16.52 5.67 -14.07
N PHE A 17 16.18 6.89 -13.64
CA PHE A 17 16.60 8.14 -14.31
C PHE A 17 17.87 8.76 -13.74
N LYS A 18 18.52 8.10 -12.76
CA LYS A 18 19.75 8.58 -12.09
C LYS A 18 19.61 10.02 -11.54
N ARG A 19 18.45 10.33 -10.96
CA ARG A 19 18.16 11.65 -10.38
C ARG A 19 18.27 11.62 -8.85
N PRO A 20 18.58 12.76 -8.20
CA PRO A 20 18.52 12.85 -6.76
C PRO A 20 17.11 12.51 -6.27
N THR A 21 17.00 11.82 -5.14
CA THR A 21 15.72 11.45 -4.55
C THR A 21 15.01 12.70 -4.03
N GLU A 22 13.71 12.82 -4.33
CA GLU A 22 12.81 13.90 -3.87
C GLU A 22 12.45 13.76 -2.38
N SER A 23 13.45 13.52 -1.54
CA SER A 23 13.35 13.15 -0.12
C SER A 23 12.58 14.17 0.72
N LYS A 24 12.66 15.48 0.39
CA LYS A 24 11.87 16.52 1.06
C LYS A 24 10.37 16.39 0.78
N LEU A 25 9.99 16.15 -0.47
CA LEU A 25 8.59 15.98 -0.87
C LEU A 25 8.01 14.69 -0.28
N MET A 26 8.81 13.61 -0.26
CA MET A 26 8.44 12.34 0.37
C MET A 26 8.26 12.48 1.88
N ALA A 27 9.09 13.27 2.55
CA ALA A 27 8.96 13.51 3.99
C ALA A 27 7.68 14.28 4.35
N GLY A 28 7.23 15.19 3.48
CA GLY A 28 5.94 15.88 3.62
C GLY A 28 4.76 14.91 3.49
N LEU A 29 4.77 14.08 2.44
CA LEU A 29 3.76 13.04 2.23
C LEU A 29 3.70 12.03 3.38
N ALA A 30 4.86 11.63 3.92
CA ALA A 30 4.97 10.67 5.02
C ALA A 30 4.18 11.11 6.27
N GLN A 31 4.10 12.42 6.57
CA GLN A 31 3.31 12.92 7.69
C GLN A 31 1.81 12.65 7.51
N GLY A 32 1.28 12.88 6.30
CA GLY A 32 -0.13 12.60 5.99
C GLY A 32 -0.42 11.10 6.03
N ILE A 33 0.50 10.27 5.54
CA ILE A 33 0.39 8.81 5.56
C ILE A 33 0.30 8.29 6.99
N VAL A 34 1.13 8.79 7.91
CA VAL A 34 1.13 8.39 9.33
C VAL A 34 -0.25 8.62 9.95
N TRP A 35 -0.84 9.79 9.73
CA TRP A 35 -2.18 10.11 10.23
C TRP A 35 -3.26 9.20 9.64
N LEU A 36 -3.22 8.97 8.33
CA LEU A 36 -4.20 8.12 7.65
C LEU A 36 -4.10 6.66 8.11
N LEU A 37 -2.89 6.12 8.22
CA LEU A 37 -2.66 4.76 8.70
C LEU A 37 -3.06 4.59 10.16
N GLY A 38 -2.70 5.56 11.01
CA GLY A 38 -3.08 5.55 12.42
C GLY A 38 -4.59 5.59 12.59
N ALA A 39 -5.28 6.52 11.89
CA ALA A 39 -6.74 6.62 11.92
C ALA A 39 -7.41 5.33 11.42
N TRP A 40 -6.92 4.77 10.30
CA TRP A 40 -7.45 3.51 9.75
C TRP A 40 -7.34 2.35 10.74
N LEU A 41 -6.18 2.17 11.38
CA LEU A 41 -5.98 1.11 12.37
C LEU A 41 -6.88 1.33 13.60
N VAL A 42 -6.98 2.55 14.12
CA VAL A 42 -7.86 2.87 15.25
C VAL A 42 -9.31 2.57 14.94
N LEU A 43 -9.82 3.02 13.79
CA LEU A 43 -11.20 2.74 13.38
C LEU A 43 -11.46 1.25 13.24
N ARG A 44 -10.51 0.50 12.68
CA ARG A 44 -10.64 -0.93 12.46
C ARG A 44 -10.65 -1.74 13.75
N PHE A 45 -9.71 -1.49 14.65
CA PHE A 45 -9.70 -2.15 15.95
C PHE A 45 -10.90 -1.70 16.82
N GLY A 46 -11.32 -0.44 16.69
CA GLY A 46 -12.52 0.08 17.33
C GLY A 46 -13.79 -0.65 16.89
N ASP A 47 -14.00 -0.84 15.58
CA ASP A 47 -15.15 -1.59 15.05
C ASP A 47 -15.16 -3.05 15.56
N LEU A 48 -14.01 -3.72 15.55
CA LEU A 48 -13.89 -5.08 16.09
C LEU A 48 -14.17 -5.14 17.60
N ALA A 49 -13.73 -4.14 18.36
CA ALA A 49 -13.98 -4.05 19.80
C ALA A 49 -15.48 -3.89 20.09
N VAL A 50 -16.14 -2.97 19.39
CA VAL A 50 -17.59 -2.72 19.53
C VAL A 50 -18.40 -3.97 19.17
N ARG A 51 -17.97 -4.75 18.19
CA ARG A 51 -18.62 -6.02 17.80
C ARG A 51 -18.26 -7.20 18.71
N GLY A 52 -17.38 -7.03 19.69
CA GLY A 52 -16.88 -8.14 20.53
C GLY A 52 -16.08 -9.19 19.74
N ALA A 53 -15.59 -8.85 18.54
CA ALA A 53 -14.98 -9.79 17.60
C ALA A 53 -13.44 -9.82 17.67
N LEU A 54 -12.82 -9.05 18.58
CA LEU A 54 -11.37 -9.00 18.73
C LEU A 54 -10.74 -10.37 19.00
N GLY A 55 -11.44 -11.26 19.73
CA GLY A 55 -10.96 -12.61 19.98
C GLY A 55 -10.73 -13.44 18.71
N ASN A 56 -11.49 -13.17 17.64
CA ASN A 56 -11.37 -13.90 16.38
C ASN A 56 -10.02 -13.66 15.69
N ALA A 57 -9.37 -12.51 15.94
CA ALA A 57 -8.04 -12.24 15.43
C ALA A 57 -6.99 -13.24 15.95
N PHE A 58 -7.21 -13.82 17.13
CA PHE A 58 -6.30 -14.73 17.81
C PHE A 58 -6.82 -16.17 17.87
N ALA A 59 -7.83 -16.51 17.07
CA ALA A 59 -8.40 -17.86 17.01
C ALA A 59 -7.44 -18.91 16.41
N GLY A 60 -6.35 -18.47 15.76
CA GLY A 60 -5.36 -19.35 15.12
C GLY A 60 -5.83 -19.95 13.80
N ASP A 61 -7.01 -19.58 13.32
CA ASP A 61 -7.53 -19.96 12.01
C ASP A 61 -6.94 -19.10 10.89
N LEU A 62 -7.21 -19.48 9.63
CA LEU A 62 -6.69 -18.77 8.46
C LEU A 62 -7.10 -17.29 8.46
N ARG A 63 -8.34 -16.98 8.87
CA ARG A 63 -8.88 -15.61 8.89
C ARG A 63 -8.17 -14.75 9.94
N GLY A 64 -8.01 -15.26 11.16
CA GLY A 64 -7.26 -14.58 12.23
C GLY A 64 -5.80 -14.35 11.86
N ASN A 65 -5.11 -15.39 11.38
CA ASN A 65 -3.69 -15.28 10.99
C ASN A 65 -3.47 -14.27 9.85
N MET A 66 -4.37 -14.24 8.86
CA MET A 66 -4.29 -13.28 7.76
C MET A 66 -4.64 -11.85 8.18
N PHE A 67 -5.55 -11.68 9.14
CA PHE A 67 -5.81 -10.38 9.75
C PHE A 67 -4.59 -9.85 10.53
N LEU A 68 -3.89 -10.72 11.27
CA LEU A 68 -2.67 -10.35 12.00
C LEU A 68 -1.51 -10.00 11.06
N LEU A 69 -1.29 -10.79 10.00
CA LEU A 69 -0.30 -10.50 8.97
C LEU A 69 -0.58 -9.13 8.32
N GLU A 70 -1.83 -8.89 7.95
CA GLU A 70 -2.24 -7.63 7.34
C GLU A 70 -2.01 -6.44 8.29
N THR A 71 -2.38 -6.60 9.56
CA THR A 71 -2.15 -5.59 10.61
C THR A 71 -0.67 -5.29 10.73
N LEU A 72 0.19 -6.31 10.78
CA LEU A 72 1.64 -6.14 10.84
C LEU A 72 2.16 -5.33 9.65
N LEU A 73 1.69 -5.64 8.44
CA LEU A 73 2.07 -4.91 7.22
C LEU A 73 1.62 -3.43 7.22
N PHE A 74 0.55 -3.08 7.94
CA PHE A 74 0.15 -1.68 8.17
C PHE A 74 0.95 -1.01 9.29
N VAL A 75 1.37 -1.76 10.32
CA VAL A 75 2.15 -1.23 11.45
C VAL A 75 3.60 -0.93 11.06
N ILE A 76 4.23 -1.76 10.22
CA ILE A 76 5.61 -1.54 9.72
C ILE A 76 5.81 -0.12 9.15
N PRO A 77 5.05 0.35 8.14
CA PRO A 77 5.23 1.69 7.59
C PRO A 77 4.88 2.78 8.60
N LEU A 78 3.92 2.54 9.49
CA LEU A 78 3.61 3.49 10.56
C LEU A 78 4.80 3.67 11.51
N ALA A 79 5.44 2.58 11.94
CA ALA A 79 6.62 2.60 12.80
C ALA A 79 7.82 3.30 12.11
N ILE A 80 8.05 2.99 10.83
CA ILE A 80 9.12 3.61 10.04
C ILE A 80 8.89 5.11 9.89
N LEU A 81 7.69 5.51 9.42
CA LEU A 81 7.40 6.89 9.01
C LEU A 81 7.10 7.82 10.20
N THR A 82 6.79 7.30 11.38
CA THR A 82 6.61 8.15 12.59
C THR A 82 7.93 8.80 13.00
N ILE A 83 9.05 8.11 12.80
CA ILE A 83 10.39 8.62 13.11
C ILE A 83 10.83 9.60 12.01
N LYS A 84 11.00 10.88 12.36
CA LYS A 84 11.32 11.95 11.38
C LYS A 84 12.62 11.70 10.61
N SER A 85 13.66 11.16 11.25
CA SER A 85 14.95 10.85 10.61
C SER A 85 14.87 9.75 9.55
N ASN A 86 13.88 8.86 9.65
CA ASN A 86 13.70 7.79 8.67
C ASN A 86 13.11 8.31 7.35
N ARG A 87 12.45 9.47 7.38
CA ARG A 87 11.81 10.08 6.21
C ARG A 87 12.78 10.68 5.21
N SER A 88 14.05 10.87 5.60
CA SER A 88 15.12 11.26 4.68
C SER A 88 15.88 10.05 4.12
N ASN A 89 15.61 8.84 4.60
CA ASN A 89 16.28 7.63 4.14
C ASN A 89 15.45 6.94 3.05
N GLY A 90 15.95 6.99 1.81
CA GLY A 90 15.27 6.42 0.64
C GLY A 90 14.99 4.92 0.76
N ALA A 91 15.87 4.14 1.39
CA ALA A 91 15.65 2.69 1.57
C ALA A 91 14.50 2.41 2.53
N LEU A 92 14.39 3.19 3.63
CA LEU A 92 13.29 3.06 4.58
C LEU A 92 11.95 3.54 3.99
N LEU A 93 11.97 4.59 3.18
CA LEU A 93 10.79 5.05 2.43
C LEU A 93 10.30 3.98 1.45
N LEU A 94 11.21 3.34 0.71
CA LEU A 94 10.86 2.24 -0.18
C LEU A 94 10.30 1.04 0.58
N LEU A 95 10.92 0.66 1.70
CA LEU A 95 10.43 -0.41 2.56
C LEU A 95 9.01 -0.11 3.08
N ALA A 96 8.77 1.11 3.54
CA ALA A 96 7.43 1.55 3.96
C ALA A 96 6.43 1.49 2.80
N ALA A 97 6.82 1.92 1.59
CA ALA A 97 5.98 1.87 0.40
C ALA A 97 5.61 0.44 0.01
N VAL A 98 6.57 -0.48 -0.04
CA VAL A 98 6.35 -1.89 -0.35
C VAL A 98 5.45 -2.53 0.71
N SER A 99 5.71 -2.28 2.00
CA SER A 99 4.87 -2.79 3.08
C SER A 99 3.43 -2.30 2.98
N MET A 100 3.20 -1.01 2.67
CA MET A 100 1.85 -0.47 2.45
C MET A 100 1.14 -1.03 1.22
N LEU A 101 1.87 -1.31 0.14
CA LEU A 101 1.31 -1.96 -1.05
C LEU A 101 0.88 -3.38 -0.71
N LEU A 102 1.74 -4.15 -0.04
CA LEU A 102 1.42 -5.50 0.43
C LEU A 102 0.25 -5.49 1.42
N ALA A 103 0.22 -4.57 2.38
CA ALA A 103 -0.88 -4.42 3.33
C ALA A 103 -2.22 -4.22 2.60
N GLY A 104 -2.24 -3.33 1.61
CA GLY A 104 -3.42 -3.08 0.79
C GLY A 104 -3.85 -4.27 -0.07
N THR A 105 -2.89 -5.03 -0.60
CA THR A 105 -3.16 -6.26 -1.36
C THR A 105 -3.74 -7.34 -0.46
N VAL A 106 -3.12 -7.61 0.68
CA VAL A 106 -3.62 -8.58 1.66
C VAL A 106 -4.99 -8.16 2.18
N TYR A 107 -5.22 -6.87 2.41
CA TYR A 107 -6.54 -6.35 2.77
C TYR A 107 -7.62 -6.71 1.74
N ARG A 108 -7.32 -6.57 0.45
CA ARG A 108 -8.25 -6.96 -0.60
C ARG A 108 -8.48 -8.47 -0.65
N PHE A 109 -7.45 -9.28 -0.48
CA PHE A 109 -7.64 -10.73 -0.39
C PHE A 109 -8.45 -11.15 0.84
N ASN A 110 -8.21 -10.50 1.99
CA ASN A 110 -9.01 -10.72 3.18
C ASN A 110 -10.47 -10.37 2.96
N ALA A 111 -10.77 -9.26 2.30
CA ALA A 111 -12.15 -8.84 2.03
C ALA A 111 -12.87 -9.70 0.98
N PHE A 112 -12.20 -10.08 -0.11
CA PHE A 112 -12.85 -10.68 -1.28
C PHE A 112 -12.65 -12.19 -1.44
N LEU A 113 -11.69 -12.79 -0.74
CA LEU A 113 -11.38 -14.23 -0.86
C LEU A 113 -11.45 -14.94 0.49
N ILE A 114 -10.70 -14.49 1.49
CA ILE A 114 -10.50 -15.24 2.75
C ILE A 114 -11.66 -15.02 3.73
N GLY A 115 -12.09 -13.77 3.89
CA GLY A 115 -13.24 -13.38 4.70
C GLY A 115 -14.56 -13.49 3.96
N PHE A 116 -14.54 -13.75 2.65
CA PHE A 116 -15.74 -13.88 1.85
C PHE A 116 -16.46 -15.19 2.20
N ASN A 117 -17.72 -15.08 2.64
CA ASN A 117 -18.55 -16.22 2.98
C ASN A 117 -19.57 -16.42 1.86
N ALA A 118 -19.20 -17.23 0.87
CA ALA A 118 -20.12 -17.63 -0.19
C ALA A 118 -21.16 -18.62 0.34
N SER A 119 -22.25 -18.82 -0.41
CA SER A 119 -23.28 -19.81 -0.06
C SER A 119 -22.66 -21.20 0.18
N PRO A 120 -23.25 -22.04 1.05
CA PRO A 120 -22.71 -23.34 1.39
C PRO A 120 -22.33 -24.16 0.14
N GLY A 121 -21.07 -24.62 0.08
CA GLY A 121 -20.54 -25.42 -1.02
C GLY A 121 -19.88 -24.64 -2.18
N TYR A 122 -19.87 -23.31 -2.12
CA TYR A 122 -19.17 -22.48 -3.11
C TYR A 122 -17.91 -21.85 -2.53
N THR A 123 -16.78 -21.98 -3.22
CA THR A 123 -15.54 -21.26 -2.91
C THR A 123 -15.24 -20.38 -4.10
N TYR A 124 -15.20 -19.05 -3.89
CA TYR A 124 -14.85 -18.13 -4.96
C TYR A 124 -13.35 -18.22 -5.24
N PHE A 125 -13.00 -18.45 -6.51
CA PHE A 125 -11.65 -18.34 -7.02
C PHE A 125 -11.72 -17.56 -8.34
N PRO A 126 -10.87 -16.53 -8.53
CA PRO A 126 -10.97 -15.68 -9.71
C PRO A 126 -10.70 -16.48 -10.98
N SER A 127 -11.61 -16.33 -11.95
CA SER A 127 -11.46 -16.86 -13.29
C SER A 127 -10.29 -16.20 -14.02
N ALA A 128 -9.77 -16.88 -15.05
CA ALA A 128 -8.73 -16.31 -15.90
C ALA A 128 -9.11 -14.94 -16.47
N GLY A 129 -10.39 -14.72 -16.79
CA GLY A 129 -10.91 -13.44 -17.27
C GLY A 129 -10.80 -12.32 -16.22
N GLU A 130 -11.16 -12.59 -14.97
CA GLU A 130 -11.05 -11.62 -13.86
C GLU A 130 -9.59 -11.25 -13.57
N ILE A 131 -8.69 -12.22 -13.66
CA ILE A 131 -7.24 -11.99 -13.55
C ILE A 131 -6.75 -11.13 -14.72
N MET A 132 -7.14 -11.46 -15.95
CA MET A 132 -6.77 -10.72 -17.16
C MET A 132 -7.26 -9.27 -17.13
N VAL A 133 -8.48 -9.01 -16.66
CA VAL A 133 -8.99 -7.65 -16.49
C VAL A 133 -8.14 -6.88 -15.47
N SER A 134 -7.82 -7.49 -14.34
CA SER A 134 -7.00 -6.86 -13.30
C SER A 134 -5.59 -6.52 -13.81
N VAL A 135 -4.94 -7.47 -14.50
CA VAL A 135 -3.62 -7.26 -15.11
C VAL A 135 -3.70 -6.22 -16.22
N GLY A 136 -4.75 -6.24 -17.04
CA GLY A 136 -4.99 -5.28 -18.11
C GLY A 136 -5.13 -3.85 -17.60
N ILE A 137 -5.84 -3.64 -16.49
CA ILE A 137 -5.96 -2.32 -15.86
C ILE A 137 -4.59 -1.82 -15.39
N ILE A 138 -3.80 -2.65 -14.70
CA ILE A 138 -2.46 -2.27 -14.25
C ILE A 138 -1.54 -1.94 -15.43
N ALA A 139 -1.56 -2.78 -16.48
CA ALA A 139 -0.77 -2.55 -17.69
C ALA A 139 -1.17 -1.24 -18.39
N PHE A 140 -2.47 -0.94 -18.45
CA PHE A 140 -2.99 0.29 -19.01
C PHE A 140 -2.59 1.53 -18.19
N GLU A 141 -2.64 1.45 -16.86
CA GLU A 141 -2.16 2.51 -15.96
C GLU A 141 -0.67 2.81 -16.19
N ILE A 142 0.17 1.77 -16.30
CA ILE A 142 1.60 1.92 -16.59
C ILE A 142 1.82 2.56 -17.97
N LEU A 143 1.10 2.10 -19.01
CA LEU A 143 1.17 2.68 -20.35
C LEU A 143 0.81 4.16 -20.33
N LEU A 144 -0.29 4.52 -19.67
CA LEU A 144 -0.77 5.89 -19.57
C LEU A 144 0.25 6.77 -18.83
N TYR A 145 0.82 6.28 -17.73
CA TYR A 145 1.88 6.97 -16.99
C TYR A 145 3.09 7.27 -17.90
N ILE A 146 3.57 6.28 -18.67
CA ILE A 146 4.70 6.45 -19.59
C ILE A 146 4.38 7.50 -20.67
N LEU A 147 3.18 7.44 -21.26
CA LEU A 147 2.75 8.39 -22.29
C LEU A 147 2.68 9.82 -21.73
N ILE A 148 2.10 9.97 -20.54
CA ILE A 148 1.95 11.25 -19.85
C ILE A 148 3.33 11.84 -19.55
N VAL A 149 4.23 11.09 -18.91
CA VAL A 149 5.59 11.54 -18.55
C VAL A 149 6.45 11.89 -19.77
N ARG A 150 6.25 11.21 -20.90
CA ARG A 150 7.00 11.49 -22.15
C ARG A 150 6.46 12.68 -22.94
N ARG A 151 5.17 13.02 -22.81
CA ARG A 151 4.51 14.05 -23.65
C ARG A 151 4.31 15.37 -22.92
N LEU A 152 4.24 15.37 -21.60
CA LEU A 152 3.97 16.57 -20.80
C LEU A 152 5.17 16.92 -19.91
N PRO A 153 5.43 18.22 -19.64
CA PRO A 153 6.54 18.68 -18.81
C PRO A 153 6.21 18.51 -17.32
N ILE A 154 6.14 17.26 -16.84
CA ILE A 154 5.70 16.94 -15.47
C ILE A 154 6.88 16.86 -14.50
N MET A 155 8.06 16.47 -15.00
CA MET A 155 9.28 16.48 -14.19
C MET A 155 9.86 17.89 -14.19
N HIS A 156 10.05 18.47 -13.00
CA HIS A 156 10.72 19.76 -12.86
C HIS A 156 12.08 19.75 -13.59
N ALA A 157 12.38 20.86 -14.27
CA ALA A 157 13.69 21.10 -14.84
C ALA A 157 14.74 20.99 -13.73
N PRO A 158 15.94 20.44 -14.01
CA PRO A 158 17.03 20.48 -13.03
C PRO A 158 17.19 21.93 -12.56
N SER A 159 17.13 22.18 -11.25
CA SER A 159 17.49 23.52 -10.77
C SER A 159 18.94 23.76 -11.19
N ALA A 160 19.18 24.76 -12.03
CA ALA A 160 20.52 25.17 -12.39
C ALA A 160 21.31 25.39 -11.09
N ALA A 161 22.46 24.71 -10.99
CA ALA A 161 23.43 24.90 -9.92
C ALA A 161 24.13 26.26 -10.07
#